data_AF-A0A7W8KF29-F1
#
_entry.id   AF-A0A7W8KF29-F1
#
_cell.length_a   1.000
_cell.length_b   1.000
_cell.length_c   1.000
_cell.angle_alpha   90.00
_cell.angle_beta   90.00
_cell.angle_gamma   90.00
#
_symmetry.space_group_name_H-M   'P 1'
#
loop_
_entity.id
_entity.type
_entity.pdbx_description
1 polymer ?
#
loop_
_entity_poly.entity_id
_entity_poly.type
_entity_poly.pdbx_seq_one_letter_code
_entity_poly.pdbx_strand_id
1 'polypeptide(L)'
;MATDDPVFAFSVEQELDKAGALLARGLAGQRAPHYTDTARFLVMLDLAGGLRQLLQLAAALSTHSEGPPDRTVPLLTLLEAVVRVCPVRLLRTDEGERLHGFLAGDPLLREAVGLLDAFERYRAGDVLVWPGAERRPRAPEFAWRDMEHAVAERLFPDAQERQQRQLSADPAAYQQPVNDEVARVLTTCVDGLYTLLSVTSNVKAVRTGPARWRQQLEHGRRERAGPGRG
;
A
#
# COMPACT_ATOMS: atom_id res chain seq x y z
N MET A 1 16.92 16.79 -20.70
CA MET A 1 16.39 18.16 -20.51
C MET A 1 16.19 18.39 -19.02
N ALA A 2 16.53 19.58 -18.51
CA ALA A 2 16.55 19.86 -17.08
C ALA A 2 15.12 19.90 -16.51
N THR A 3 14.78 18.95 -15.64
CA THR A 3 13.58 18.89 -14.80
C THR A 3 13.63 19.90 -13.64
N ASP A 4 14.06 21.13 -13.93
CA ASP A 4 14.12 22.26 -12.98
C ASP A 4 12.95 23.24 -13.19
N ASP A 5 11.87 22.80 -13.83
CA ASP A 5 10.64 23.58 -13.92
C ASP A 5 9.95 23.61 -12.53
N PRO A 6 9.84 24.78 -11.89
CA PRO A 6 9.23 24.92 -10.58
C PRO A 6 7.74 24.52 -10.58
N VAL A 7 7.04 24.63 -11.71
CA VAL A 7 5.63 24.22 -11.83
C VAL A 7 5.51 22.70 -11.80
N PHE A 8 6.40 22.00 -12.52
CA PHE A 8 6.47 20.54 -12.50
C PHE A 8 6.85 20.02 -11.10
N ALA A 9 7.86 20.62 -10.46
CA ALA A 9 8.28 20.24 -9.11
C ALA A 9 7.16 20.42 -8.08
N PHE A 10 6.40 21.52 -8.17
CA PHE A 10 5.25 21.79 -7.31
C PHE A 10 4.11 20.80 -7.56
N SER A 11 3.83 20.46 -8.81
CA SER A 11 2.83 19.43 -9.15
C SER A 11 3.21 18.06 -8.59
N VAL A 12 4.48 17.65 -8.71
CA VAL A 12 4.98 16.39 -8.16
C VAL A 12 4.85 16.35 -6.64
N GLU A 13 5.15 17.47 -5.97
CA GLU A 13 5.00 17.60 -4.52
C GLU A 13 3.55 17.42 -4.06
N GLN A 14 2.61 18.08 -4.74
CA GLN A 14 1.19 17.95 -4.43
C GLN A 14 0.66 16.52 -4.62
N GLU A 15 1.08 15.84 -5.69
CA GLU A 15 0.67 14.47 -5.96
C GLU A 15 1.27 13.50 -4.93
N LEU A 16 2.52 13.74 -4.49
CA LEU A 16 3.13 13.00 -3.38
C LEU A 16 2.39 13.20 -2.06
N ASP A 17 1.99 14.43 -1.75
CA ASP A 17 1.27 14.72 -0.51
C ASP A 17 -0.12 14.09 -0.50
N LYS A 18 -0.83 14.13 -1.63
CA LYS A 18 -2.13 13.44 -1.78
C LYS A 18 -1.95 11.94 -1.60
N ALA A 19 -0.98 11.32 -2.29
CA ALA A 19 -0.72 9.90 -2.20
C ALA A 19 -0.35 9.49 -0.76
N GLY A 20 0.57 10.23 -0.15
CA GLY A 20 1.03 10.01 1.22
C GLY A 20 -0.09 10.15 2.25
N ALA A 21 -0.96 11.16 2.12
CA ALA A 21 -2.10 11.33 3.02
C ALA A 21 -3.11 10.19 2.92
N LEU A 22 -3.43 9.73 1.71
CA LEU A 22 -4.30 8.56 1.49
C LEU A 22 -3.68 7.30 2.11
N LEU A 23 -2.42 7.01 1.81
CA LEU A 23 -1.71 5.83 2.34
C LEU A 23 -1.60 5.87 3.86
N ALA A 24 -1.27 7.03 4.45
CA ALA A 24 -1.20 7.19 5.90
C ALA A 24 -2.55 6.93 6.56
N ARG A 25 -3.64 7.46 6.00
CA ARG A 25 -5.00 7.27 6.52
C ARG A 25 -5.47 5.82 6.38
N GLY A 26 -5.17 5.17 5.26
CA GLY A 26 -5.48 3.75 5.01
C GLY A 26 -4.69 2.83 5.95
N LEU A 27 -3.38 3.03 6.08
CA LEU A 27 -2.52 2.26 6.98
C LEU A 27 -2.86 2.46 8.45
N ALA A 28 -3.27 3.66 8.85
CA ALA A 28 -3.75 3.91 10.20
C ALA A 28 -5.12 3.25 10.44
N GLY A 29 -6.00 3.23 9.44
CA GLY A 29 -7.26 2.49 9.50
C GLY A 29 -7.07 0.97 9.54
N GLN A 30 -6.11 0.41 8.80
CA GLN A 30 -5.77 -1.01 8.88
C GLN A 30 -5.34 -1.39 10.30
N ARG A 31 -4.54 -0.56 10.95
CA ARG A 31 -4.05 -0.80 12.33
C ARG A 31 -5.08 -0.47 13.42
N ALA A 32 -6.31 -0.08 13.06
CA ALA A 32 -7.30 0.32 14.04
C ALA A 32 -7.93 -0.89 14.75
N PRO A 33 -8.21 -0.81 16.06
CA PRO A 33 -8.79 -1.92 16.84
C PRO A 33 -10.26 -2.20 16.49
N HIS A 34 -10.98 -1.26 15.86
CA HIS A 34 -12.39 -1.39 15.49
C HIS A 34 -12.58 -1.62 13.99
N TYR A 35 -11.90 -2.64 13.48
CA TYR A 35 -11.91 -3.01 12.08
C TYR A 35 -13.22 -3.74 11.69
N THR A 36 -14.15 -3.01 11.05
CA THR A 36 -15.45 -3.51 10.55
C THR A 36 -15.45 -3.58 9.02
N ASP A 37 -16.45 -4.23 8.41
CA ASP A 37 -16.56 -4.30 6.94
C ASP A 37 -16.66 -2.92 6.28
N THR A 38 -17.42 -1.99 6.86
CA THR A 38 -17.48 -0.59 6.40
C THR A 38 -16.14 0.11 6.54
N ALA A 39 -15.40 -0.15 7.63
CA ALA A 39 -14.06 0.39 7.82
C ALA A 39 -13.07 -0.19 6.79
N ARG A 40 -13.17 -1.49 6.49
CA ARG A 40 -12.37 -2.19 5.49
C ARG A 40 -12.53 -1.57 4.09
N PHE A 41 -13.76 -1.29 3.66
CA PHE A 41 -14.00 -0.59 2.39
C PHE A 41 -13.25 0.75 2.32
N LEU A 42 -13.36 1.57 3.36
CA LEU A 42 -12.69 2.88 3.41
C LEU A 42 -11.16 2.75 3.47
N VAL A 43 -10.65 1.73 4.17
CA VAL A 43 -9.22 1.41 4.19
C VAL A 43 -8.73 1.02 2.81
N MET A 44 -9.42 0.12 2.12
CA MET A 44 -9.07 -0.31 0.77
C MET A 44 -9.16 0.85 -0.23
N LEU A 45 -10.15 1.74 -0.09
CA LEU A 45 -10.27 2.99 -0.85
C LEU A 45 -9.03 3.87 -0.72
N ASP A 46 -8.62 4.13 0.52
CA ASP A 46 -7.46 4.97 0.83
C ASP A 46 -6.16 4.33 0.33
N LEU A 47 -5.97 3.04 0.61
CA LEU A 47 -4.78 2.29 0.20
C LEU A 47 -4.65 2.19 -1.32
N ALA A 48 -5.72 1.82 -2.02
CA ALA A 48 -5.68 1.66 -3.47
C ALA A 48 -5.42 2.99 -4.18
N GLY A 49 -6.16 4.05 -3.81
CA GLY A 49 -5.99 5.36 -4.42
C GLY A 49 -4.60 5.95 -4.17
N GLY A 50 -4.10 5.85 -2.93
CA GLY A 50 -2.77 6.33 -2.58
C GLY A 50 -1.65 5.54 -3.25
N LEU A 51 -1.77 4.21 -3.29
CA LEU A 51 -0.77 3.35 -3.93
C LEU A 51 -0.75 3.55 -5.44
N ARG A 52 -1.91 3.68 -6.09
CA ARG A 52 -2.01 4.01 -7.52
C ARG A 52 -1.22 5.27 -7.83
N GLN A 53 -1.55 6.37 -7.14
CA GLN A 53 -0.94 7.66 -7.38
C GLN A 53 0.58 7.61 -7.19
N LEU A 54 1.05 6.92 -6.14
CA LEU A 54 2.48 6.78 -5.86
C LEU A 54 3.19 5.93 -6.92
N LEU A 55 2.62 4.80 -7.33
CA LEU A 55 3.19 3.93 -8.36
C LEU A 55 3.20 4.60 -9.74
N GLN A 56 2.15 5.34 -10.09
CA GLN A 56 2.09 6.11 -11.33
C GLN A 56 3.17 7.18 -11.36
N LEU A 57 3.36 7.89 -10.25
CA LEU A 57 4.41 8.88 -10.11
C LEU A 57 5.80 8.24 -10.18
N ALA A 58 6.01 7.11 -9.50
CA ALA A 58 7.25 6.34 -9.56
C ALA A 58 7.55 5.85 -10.98
N ALA A 59 6.56 5.34 -11.71
CA ALA A 59 6.71 4.94 -13.09
C ALA A 59 7.07 6.13 -14.01
N ALA A 60 6.35 7.24 -13.91
CA ALA A 60 6.60 8.44 -14.72
C ALA A 60 8.00 9.01 -14.47
N LEU A 61 8.40 9.18 -13.21
CA LEU A 61 9.70 9.75 -12.84
C LEU A 61 10.87 8.81 -13.14
N SER A 62 10.67 7.49 -13.14
CA SER A 62 11.73 6.52 -13.41
C SER A 62 11.94 6.26 -14.90
N THR A 63 10.87 6.36 -15.72
CA THR A 63 10.94 6.08 -17.16
C THR A 63 11.27 7.30 -18.02
N HIS A 64 11.31 8.51 -17.45
CA HIS A 64 11.40 9.77 -18.21
C HIS A 64 10.33 9.86 -19.32
N SER A 65 9.20 9.15 -19.14
CA SER A 65 8.13 9.10 -20.14
C SER A 65 7.30 10.38 -20.07
N GLU A 66 7.11 11.03 -21.21
CA GLU A 66 6.22 12.20 -21.34
C GLU A 66 4.77 11.74 -21.31
N GLY A 67 4.23 11.54 -20.11
CA GLY A 67 2.80 11.36 -19.91
C GLY A 67 2.45 10.65 -18.61
N PRO A 68 1.34 11.03 -17.94
CA PRO A 68 0.84 10.25 -16.83
C PRO A 68 0.45 8.86 -17.35
N PRO A 69 0.89 7.76 -16.69
CA PRO A 69 0.44 6.43 -17.07
C PRO A 69 -1.09 6.36 -17.01
N ASP A 70 -1.68 5.65 -17.98
CA ASP A 70 -3.12 5.49 -18.07
C ASP A 70 -3.69 4.98 -16.72
N ARG A 71 -4.77 5.60 -16.27
CA ARG A 71 -5.45 5.22 -15.01
C ARG A 71 -6.03 3.82 -15.07
N THR A 72 -6.16 3.25 -16.26
CA THR A 72 -6.61 1.88 -16.48
C THR A 72 -5.53 0.83 -16.23
N VAL A 73 -4.24 1.21 -16.11
CA VAL A 73 -3.16 0.25 -15.91
C VAL A 73 -3.32 -0.42 -14.53
N PRO A 74 -3.32 -1.77 -14.45
CA PRO A 74 -3.46 -2.46 -13.18
C PRO A 74 -2.35 -2.10 -12.18
N LEU A 75 -2.66 -2.03 -10.88
CA LEU A 75 -1.66 -1.70 -9.85
C LEU A 75 -0.48 -2.66 -9.85
N LEU A 76 -0.73 -3.96 -10.07
CA LEU A 76 0.32 -4.95 -10.13
C LEU A 76 1.25 -4.71 -11.32
N THR A 77 0.69 -4.32 -12.47
CA THR A 77 1.48 -3.94 -13.65
C THR A 77 2.30 -2.67 -13.40
N LEU A 78 1.75 -1.69 -12.68
CA LEU A 78 2.50 -0.50 -12.28
C LEU A 78 3.66 -0.86 -11.32
N LEU A 79 3.42 -1.73 -10.34
CA LEU A 79 4.46 -2.22 -9.44
C LEU A 79 5.58 -2.94 -10.20
N GLU A 80 5.22 -3.83 -11.13
CA GLU A 80 6.19 -4.53 -11.97
C GLU A 80 6.98 -3.59 -12.87
N ALA A 81 6.32 -2.58 -13.44
CA ALA A 81 6.98 -1.55 -14.24
C ALA A 81 8.00 -0.79 -13.40
N VAL A 82 7.62 -0.39 -12.18
CA VAL A 82 8.50 0.27 -11.21
C VAL A 82 9.70 -0.60 -10.84
N VAL A 83 9.47 -1.86 -10.50
CA VAL A 83 10.53 -2.83 -10.16
C VAL A 83 11.52 -2.99 -11.32
N ARG A 84 11.03 -3.08 -12.56
CA ARG A 84 11.87 -3.24 -13.76
C ARG A 84 12.82 -2.07 -14.00
N VAL A 85 12.41 -0.86 -13.59
CA VAL A 85 13.21 0.37 -13.77
C VAL A 85 13.88 0.83 -12.48
N CYS A 86 13.92 -0.03 -11.45
CA CYS A 86 14.66 0.25 -10.22
C CYS A 86 16.10 0.70 -10.54
N PRO A 87 16.58 1.81 -9.94
CA PRO A 87 17.87 2.37 -10.26
C PRO A 87 18.96 1.40 -9.87
N VAL A 88 19.87 1.15 -10.82
CA VAL A 88 21.08 0.34 -10.61
C VAL A 88 21.86 0.78 -9.37
N ARG A 89 21.84 2.08 -9.02
CA ARG A 89 22.50 2.60 -7.81
C ARG A 89 21.93 2.03 -6.52
N LEU A 90 20.62 1.82 -6.46
CA LEU A 90 19.97 1.21 -5.29
C LEU A 90 20.37 -0.27 -5.20
N LEU A 91 20.37 -0.98 -6.33
CA LEU A 91 20.83 -2.37 -6.41
C LEU A 91 22.32 -2.59 -6.06
N ARG A 92 23.12 -1.52 -5.88
CA ARG A 92 24.53 -1.64 -5.46
C ARG A 92 24.70 -1.72 -3.95
N THR A 93 23.62 -1.60 -3.17
CA THR A 93 23.66 -1.71 -1.71
C THR A 93 22.86 -2.93 -1.27
N ASP A 94 23.30 -3.60 -0.19
CA ASP A 94 22.57 -4.73 0.41
C ASP A 94 21.13 -4.35 0.78
N GLU A 95 20.92 -3.09 1.17
CA GLU A 95 19.58 -2.56 1.45
C GLU A 95 18.72 -2.46 0.20
N GLY A 96 19.29 -1.99 -0.92
CA GLY A 96 18.55 -1.88 -2.16
C GLY A 96 18.32 -3.20 -2.88
N GLU A 97 19.24 -4.17 -2.78
CA GLU A 97 19.01 -5.54 -3.22
C GLU A 97 17.86 -6.20 -2.45
N ARG A 98 17.86 -6.06 -1.11
CA ARG A 98 16.76 -6.53 -0.25
C ARG A 98 15.45 -5.85 -0.60
N LEU A 99 15.46 -4.54 -0.81
CA LEU A 99 14.26 -3.80 -1.18
C LEU A 99 13.72 -4.25 -2.54
N HIS A 100 14.59 -4.39 -3.54
CA HIS A 100 14.19 -4.89 -4.85
C HIS A 100 13.62 -6.31 -4.73
N GLY A 101 14.29 -7.20 -4.00
CA GLY A 101 13.80 -8.56 -3.75
C GLY A 101 12.43 -8.59 -3.07
N PHE A 102 12.21 -7.70 -2.10
CA PHE A 102 10.91 -7.52 -1.45
C PHE A 102 9.83 -7.05 -2.44
N LEU A 103 10.06 -5.94 -3.15
CA LEU A 103 9.10 -5.40 -4.13
C LEU A 103 8.81 -6.38 -5.28
N ALA A 104 9.81 -7.16 -5.68
CA ALA A 104 9.72 -8.11 -6.78
C ALA A 104 9.21 -9.50 -6.37
N GLY A 105 9.13 -9.81 -5.08
CA GLY A 105 9.05 -11.20 -4.63
C GLY A 105 8.16 -11.46 -3.43
N ASP A 106 7.80 -10.45 -2.63
CA ASP A 106 6.99 -10.68 -1.44
C ASP A 106 5.57 -11.13 -1.82
N PRO A 107 5.13 -12.34 -1.40
CA PRO A 107 3.85 -12.89 -1.82
C PRO A 107 2.67 -12.14 -1.20
N LEU A 108 2.81 -11.67 0.04
CA LEU A 108 1.75 -10.92 0.73
C LEU A 108 1.59 -9.53 0.10
N LEU A 109 2.70 -8.89 -0.28
CA LEU A 109 2.65 -7.63 -1.03
C LEU A 109 1.90 -7.81 -2.35
N ARG A 110 2.24 -8.84 -3.13
CA ARG A 110 1.58 -9.10 -4.42
C ARG A 110 0.10 -9.38 -4.27
N GLU A 111 -0.27 -10.19 -3.29
CA GLU A 111 -1.66 -10.49 -2.98
C GLU A 111 -2.42 -9.22 -2.59
N ALA A 112 -1.90 -8.43 -1.64
CA ALA A 112 -2.52 -7.17 -1.22
C ALA A 112 -2.68 -6.19 -2.39
N VAL A 113 -1.65 -6.01 -3.23
CA VAL A 113 -1.72 -5.13 -4.40
C VAL A 113 -2.72 -5.63 -5.44
N GLY A 114 -2.78 -6.94 -5.67
CA GLY A 114 -3.77 -7.55 -6.56
C GLY A 114 -5.20 -7.36 -6.07
N LEU A 115 -5.44 -7.45 -4.76
CA LEU A 115 -6.75 -7.20 -4.17
C LEU A 115 -7.16 -5.72 -4.22
N LEU A 116 -6.22 -4.80 -4.01
CA LEU A 116 -6.47 -3.37 -4.16
C LEU A 116 -6.78 -3.01 -5.62
N ASP A 117 -6.10 -3.63 -6.59
CA ASP A 117 -6.40 -3.45 -8.02
C ASP A 117 -7.80 -3.94 -8.37
N ALA A 118 -8.12 -5.16 -7.94
CA ALA A 118 -9.45 -5.74 -8.12
C ALA A 118 -10.52 -4.85 -7.48
N PHE A 119 -10.26 -4.30 -6.29
CA PHE A 119 -11.17 -3.36 -5.64
C PHE A 119 -11.43 -2.09 -6.45
N GLU A 120 -10.40 -1.49 -7.06
CA GLU A 120 -10.59 -0.33 -7.93
C GLU A 120 -11.41 -0.67 -9.18
N ARG A 121 -11.15 -1.83 -9.77
CA ARG A 121 -11.93 -2.34 -10.92
C ARG A 121 -13.38 -2.60 -10.56
N TYR A 122 -13.64 -3.23 -9.42
CA TYR A 122 -14.99 -3.42 -8.89
C TYR A 122 -15.73 -2.08 -8.73
N ARG A 123 -15.05 -1.07 -8.18
CA ARG A 123 -15.62 0.28 -8.04
C ARG A 123 -15.84 1.00 -9.37
N ALA A 124 -15.09 0.66 -10.41
CA ALA A 124 -15.31 1.13 -11.76
C ALA A 124 -16.45 0.38 -12.49
N GLY A 125 -17.02 -0.67 -11.88
CA GLY A 125 -18.14 -1.45 -12.43
C GLY A 125 -17.73 -2.76 -13.10
N ASP A 126 -16.48 -3.19 -12.99
CA ASP A 126 -16.02 -4.47 -13.54
C ASP A 126 -16.65 -5.66 -12.80
N VAL A 127 -16.99 -6.71 -13.55
CA VAL A 127 -17.38 -8.01 -12.99
C VAL A 127 -16.11 -8.80 -12.68
N LEU A 128 -15.84 -9.02 -11.39
CA LEU A 128 -14.69 -9.79 -10.94
C LEU A 128 -15.01 -11.28 -10.82
N VAL A 129 -14.14 -12.13 -11.38
CA VAL A 129 -14.21 -13.58 -11.23
C VAL A 129 -13.21 -14.00 -10.16
N TRP A 130 -13.72 -14.41 -8.99
CA TRP A 130 -12.91 -14.88 -7.89
C TRP A 130 -12.84 -16.42 -7.89
N PRO A 131 -11.66 -17.05 -7.72
CA PRO A 131 -11.56 -18.50 -7.54
C PRO A 131 -12.43 -18.96 -6.34
N GLY A 132 -13.29 -19.97 -6.54
CA GLY A 132 -14.18 -20.48 -5.49
C GLY A 132 -15.50 -19.72 -5.28
N ALA A 133 -15.81 -18.72 -6.12
CA ALA A 133 -17.05 -17.96 -6.06
C ALA A 133 -18.11 -18.48 -7.05
N GLU A 134 -18.51 -19.74 -6.94
CA GLU A 134 -19.48 -20.35 -7.87
C GLU A 134 -20.91 -19.77 -7.80
N ARG A 135 -21.21 -18.78 -6.94
CA ARG A 135 -22.61 -18.32 -6.75
C ARG A 135 -22.88 -16.81 -6.65
N ARG A 136 -21.90 -15.92 -6.43
CA ARG A 136 -22.07 -14.44 -6.45
C ARG A 136 -20.71 -13.77 -6.66
N PRO A 137 -20.64 -12.58 -7.31
CA PRO A 137 -19.44 -11.76 -7.19
C PRO A 137 -19.27 -11.42 -5.70
N ARG A 138 -18.26 -12.03 -5.06
CA ARG A 138 -17.90 -11.68 -3.70
C ARG A 138 -17.28 -10.28 -3.76
N ALA A 139 -17.75 -9.38 -2.91
CA ALA A 139 -17.18 -8.05 -2.82
C ALA A 139 -15.68 -8.16 -2.45
N PRO A 140 -14.78 -7.31 -2.99
CA PRO A 140 -13.34 -7.39 -2.72
C PRO A 140 -12.95 -7.44 -1.23
N GLU A 141 -13.80 -6.93 -0.35
CA GLU A 141 -13.68 -6.98 1.10
C GLU A 141 -13.63 -8.41 1.64
N PHE A 142 -14.31 -9.37 0.99
CA PHE A 142 -14.23 -10.78 1.35
C PHE A 142 -12.88 -11.37 0.97
N ALA A 143 -12.40 -11.09 -0.24
CA ALA A 143 -11.09 -11.56 -0.67
C ALA A 143 -9.97 -10.97 0.20
N TRP A 144 -10.11 -9.71 0.62
CA TRP A 144 -9.23 -9.09 1.61
C TRP A 144 -9.28 -9.79 2.97
N ARG A 145 -10.49 -10.15 3.44
CA ARG A 145 -10.65 -10.93 4.68
C ARG A 145 -10.04 -12.33 4.58
N ASP A 146 -10.14 -12.98 3.43
CA ASP A 146 -9.54 -14.30 3.19
C ASP A 146 -8.00 -14.20 3.23
N MET A 147 -7.42 -13.15 2.64
CA MET A 147 -5.99 -12.83 2.79
C MET A 147 -5.61 -12.60 4.27
N GLU A 148 -6.40 -11.83 5.03
CA GLU A 148 -6.18 -11.62 6.47
C GLU A 148 -6.22 -12.95 7.24
N HIS A 149 -7.11 -13.86 6.86
CA HIS A 149 -7.16 -15.19 7.45
C HIS A 149 -5.90 -16.00 7.15
N ALA A 150 -5.41 -15.99 5.90
CA ALA A 150 -4.16 -16.65 5.52
C ALA A 150 -2.95 -16.06 6.28
N VAL A 151 -2.93 -14.75 6.53
CA VAL A 151 -1.93 -14.12 7.40
C VAL A 151 -2.04 -14.64 8.84
N ALA A 152 -3.26 -14.76 9.37
CA ALA A 152 -3.49 -15.30 10.71
C ALA A 152 -3.03 -16.75 10.84
N GLU A 153 -3.25 -17.59 9.83
CA GLU A 153 -2.75 -18.97 9.80
C GLU A 153 -1.22 -19.06 9.84
N ARG A 154 -0.54 -18.08 9.24
CA ARG A 154 0.93 -17.98 9.29
C ARG A 154 1.45 -17.48 10.64
N LEU A 155 0.76 -16.50 11.24
CA LEU A 155 1.17 -15.92 12.53
C LEU A 155 0.88 -16.85 13.71
N PHE A 156 -0.23 -17.60 13.62
CA PHE A 156 -0.71 -18.50 14.66
C PHE A 156 -0.92 -19.88 14.04
N PRO A 157 0.13 -20.69 13.84
CA PRO A 157 0.01 -21.96 13.12
C PRO A 157 -0.88 -22.98 13.83
N ASP A 158 -0.96 -22.91 15.17
CA ASP A 158 -1.80 -23.78 15.98
C ASP A 158 -3.29 -23.40 15.88
N ALA A 159 -4.12 -24.35 15.44
CA ALA A 159 -5.54 -24.12 15.24
C ALA A 159 -6.31 -23.90 16.55
N GLN A 160 -5.89 -24.52 17.66
CA GLN A 160 -6.51 -24.32 18.96
C GLN A 160 -6.17 -22.94 19.52
N GLU A 161 -4.93 -22.48 19.37
CA GLU A 161 -4.52 -21.12 19.73
C GLU A 161 -5.31 -20.08 18.94
N ARG A 162 -5.47 -20.27 17.62
CA ARG A 162 -6.32 -19.40 16.78
C ARG A 162 -7.75 -19.34 17.31
N GLN A 163 -8.36 -20.49 17.56
CA GLN A 163 -9.72 -20.57 18.06
C GLN A 163 -9.86 -19.89 19.43
N GLN A 164 -8.91 -20.09 20.35
CA GLN A 164 -8.90 -19.45 21.66
C GLN A 164 -8.81 -17.92 21.57
N ARG A 165 -7.94 -17.39 20.68
CA ARG A 165 -7.79 -15.95 20.45
C ARG A 165 -9.04 -15.35 19.81
N GLN A 166 -9.64 -16.04 18.83
CA GLN A 166 -10.88 -15.62 18.18
C GLN A 166 -12.07 -15.57 19.13
N LEU A 167 -12.14 -16.51 20.09
CA LEU A 167 -13.19 -16.57 21.10
C LEU A 167 -12.90 -15.72 22.34
N SER A 168 -11.72 -15.10 22.41
CA SER A 168 -11.35 -14.30 23.58
C SER A 168 -12.24 -13.06 23.69
N ALA A 169 -12.39 -12.55 24.92
CA ALA A 169 -13.16 -11.34 25.18
C ALA A 169 -12.52 -10.07 24.57
N ASP A 170 -11.28 -10.17 24.07
CA ASP A 170 -10.58 -9.12 23.36
C ASP A 170 -10.39 -9.49 21.87
N PRO A 171 -11.32 -9.10 20.98
CA PRO A 171 -11.18 -9.34 19.55
C PRO A 171 -9.88 -8.77 18.94
N ALA A 172 -9.26 -7.76 19.58
CA ALA A 172 -8.00 -7.20 19.11
C ALA A 172 -6.82 -8.17 19.31
N ALA A 173 -6.88 -9.08 20.28
CA ALA A 173 -5.82 -10.06 20.54
C ALA A 173 -5.59 -11.04 19.37
N TYR A 174 -6.61 -11.22 18.52
CA TYR A 174 -6.50 -11.98 17.27
C TYR A 174 -6.27 -11.08 16.06
N GLN A 175 -7.07 -10.02 15.92
CA GLN A 175 -7.10 -9.22 14.68
C GLN A 175 -5.93 -8.23 14.57
N GLN A 176 -5.46 -7.65 15.68
CA GLN A 176 -4.43 -6.61 15.65
C GLN A 176 -3.10 -7.11 15.08
N PRO A 177 -2.56 -8.29 15.48
CA PRO A 177 -1.31 -8.80 14.90
C PRO A 177 -1.41 -9.07 13.39
N VAL A 178 -2.56 -9.54 12.92
CA VAL A 178 -2.85 -9.77 11.50
C VAL A 178 -2.83 -8.44 10.74
N ASN A 179 -3.55 -7.45 11.27
CA ASN A 179 -3.63 -6.11 10.71
C ASN A 179 -2.27 -5.42 10.67
N ASP A 180 -1.48 -5.57 11.73
CA ASP A 180 -0.14 -5.00 11.83
C ASP A 180 0.82 -5.62 10.81
N GLU A 181 0.71 -6.92 10.52
CA GLU A 181 1.54 -7.59 9.51
C GLU A 181 1.20 -7.12 8.09
N VAL A 182 -0.09 -7.03 7.73
CA VAL A 182 -0.54 -6.47 6.44
C VAL A 182 -0.06 -5.02 6.32
N ALA A 183 -0.24 -4.22 7.38
CA ALA A 183 0.18 -2.83 7.38
C ALA A 183 1.71 -2.69 7.34
N ARG A 184 2.48 -3.62 7.93
CA ARG A 184 3.95 -3.65 7.87
C ARG A 184 4.40 -3.81 6.42
N VAL A 185 3.88 -4.82 5.72
CA VAL A 185 4.23 -5.08 4.31
C VAL A 185 3.92 -3.87 3.43
N LEU A 186 2.72 -3.30 3.55
CA LEU A 186 2.36 -2.10 2.79
C LEU A 186 3.21 -0.89 3.18
N THR A 187 3.57 -0.71 4.45
CA THR A 187 4.48 0.36 4.89
C THR A 187 5.86 0.18 4.26
N THR A 188 6.42 -1.03 4.26
CA THR A 188 7.72 -1.33 3.62
C THR A 188 7.68 -1.08 2.12
N CYS A 189 6.57 -1.40 1.45
CA CYS A 189 6.38 -1.07 0.03
C CYS A 189 6.46 0.44 -0.19
N VAL A 190 5.71 1.22 0.59
CA VAL A 190 5.70 2.69 0.46
C VAL A 190 7.06 3.29 0.80
N ASP A 191 7.72 2.86 1.88
CA ASP A 191 9.10 3.25 2.21
C ASP A 191 10.05 2.98 1.04
N GLY A 192 9.88 1.83 0.38
CA GLY A 192 10.60 1.44 -0.81
C GLY A 192 10.39 2.37 -1.99
N LEU A 193 9.13 2.70 -2.28
CA LEU A 193 8.75 3.60 -3.37
C LEU A 193 9.27 5.03 -3.11
N TYR A 194 9.21 5.54 -1.88
CA TYR A 194 9.77 6.84 -1.54
C TYR A 194 11.31 6.86 -1.62
N THR A 195 11.97 5.77 -1.23
CA THR A 195 13.43 5.64 -1.37
C THR A 195 13.82 5.62 -2.84
N LEU A 196 13.12 4.82 -3.64
CA LEU A 196 13.28 4.77 -5.09
C LEU A 196 13.16 6.17 -5.69
N LEU A 197 12.03 6.83 -5.46
CA LEU A 197 11.73 8.16 -5.94
C LEU A 197 12.80 9.19 -5.53
N SER A 198 13.26 9.13 -4.29
CA SER A 198 14.31 10.03 -3.78
C SER A 198 15.65 9.84 -4.48
N VAL A 199 15.96 8.62 -4.95
CA VAL A 199 17.22 8.28 -5.62
C VAL A 199 17.14 8.52 -7.13
N THR A 200 15.98 8.32 -7.75
CA THR A 200 15.78 8.50 -9.21
C THR A 200 15.49 9.94 -9.59
N SER A 201 14.88 10.72 -8.70
CA SER A 201 14.40 12.06 -9.03
C SER A 201 15.42 13.16 -8.73
N ASN A 202 15.54 14.10 -9.68
CA ASN A 202 16.24 15.36 -9.45
C ASN A 202 15.37 16.41 -8.75
N VAL A 203 14.08 16.13 -8.52
CA VAL A 203 13.13 17.06 -7.91
C VAL A 203 13.36 17.15 -6.40
N LYS A 204 13.60 18.36 -5.91
CA LYS A 204 13.87 18.64 -4.49
C LYS A 204 12.78 18.12 -3.54
N ALA A 205 11.51 18.22 -3.93
CA ALA A 205 10.36 17.73 -3.14
C ALA A 205 10.40 16.22 -2.89
N VAL A 206 11.01 15.46 -3.80
CA VAL A 206 11.10 13.99 -3.73
C VAL A 206 12.29 13.56 -2.86
N ARG A 207 13.33 14.38 -2.77
CA ARG A 207 14.57 14.09 -2.01
C ARG A 207 14.38 14.03 -0.50
N THR A 208 13.27 14.54 0.03
CA THR A 208 12.90 14.39 1.45
C THR A 208 12.21 13.04 1.73
N GLY A 209 12.09 12.18 0.71
CA GLY A 209 11.16 11.05 0.55
C GLY A 209 10.81 10.27 1.82
N PRO A 210 11.70 9.43 2.38
CA PRO A 210 11.35 8.56 3.51
C PRO A 210 11.05 9.31 4.81
N ALA A 211 11.75 10.43 5.06
CA ALA A 211 11.53 11.22 6.27
C ALA A 211 10.17 11.94 6.23
N ARG A 212 9.82 12.53 5.09
CA ARG A 212 8.50 13.14 4.85
C ARG A 212 7.38 12.12 4.95
N TRP A 213 7.55 10.95 4.31
CA TRP A 213 6.60 9.86 4.40
C TRP A 213 6.35 9.41 5.85
N ARG A 214 7.41 9.22 6.65
CA ARG A 214 7.26 8.84 8.06
C ARG A 214 6.49 9.88 8.87
N GLN A 215 6.69 11.18 8.61
CA GLN A 215 5.89 12.24 9.25
C GLN A 215 4.41 12.15 8.88
N GLN A 216 4.08 11.91 7.60
CA GLN A 216 2.69 11.72 7.16
C GLN A 216 2.06 10.48 7.80
N LEU A 217 2.81 9.38 7.89
CA LEU A 217 2.37 8.16 8.55
C LEU A 217 2.07 8.39 10.04
N GLU A 218 2.94 9.11 10.76
CA GLU A 218 2.69 9.51 12.15
C GLU A 218 1.46 10.40 12.29
N HIS A 219 1.27 11.35 11.38
CA HIS A 219 0.10 12.22 11.37
C HIS A 219 -1.20 11.42 11.19
N GLY A 220 -1.25 10.54 10.18
CA GLY A 220 -2.43 9.70 9.94
C GLY A 220 -2.76 8.78 11.13
N ARG A 221 -1.75 8.29 11.87
CA ARG A 221 -1.96 7.56 13.13
C ARG A 221 -2.62 8.43 14.20
N ARG A 222 -2.19 9.68 14.35
CA ARG A 222 -2.77 10.62 15.34
C ARG A 222 -4.20 11.00 14.99
N GLU A 223 -4.50 11.24 13.71
CA GLU A 223 -5.87 11.57 13.28
C GLU A 223 -6.86 10.42 13.55
N ARG A 224 -6.44 9.18 13.30
CA ARG A 224 -7.27 7.98 13.53
C ARG A 224 -7.42 7.61 15.00
N ALA A 225 -6.45 7.97 15.85
CA ALA A 225 -6.58 7.83 17.31
C ALA A 225 -7.65 8.76 17.90
N GLY A 226 -8.12 9.75 17.13
CA GLY A 226 -9.02 10.80 17.61
C GLY A 226 -8.33 11.73 18.62
N PRO A 227 -8.97 12.85 19.01
CA PRO A 227 -8.51 13.63 20.15
C PRO A 227 -8.74 12.83 21.44
N GLY A 228 -7.80 11.95 21.76
CA GLY A 228 -7.69 11.32 23.07
C GLY A 228 -7.33 12.38 24.11
N ARG A 229 -8.21 12.53 25.10
CA ARG A 229 -8.09 13.37 26.29
C ARG A 229 -6.72 13.19 26.96
N GLY A 230 -6.11 14.32 27.32
CA GLY A 230 -5.31 14.54 28.54
C GLY A 230 -4.17 13.58 28.83
#